data_AF-A0AAN8XGH4-F1
#
_entry.id   AF-A0AAN8XGH4-F1
#
_cell.length_a   1.000
_cell.length_b   1.000
_cell.length_c   1.000
_cell.angle_alpha   90.00
_cell.angle_beta   90.00
_cell.angle_gamma   90.00
#
_symmetry.space_group_name_H-M   'P 1'
#
loop_
_entity.id
_entity.type
_entity.pdbx_description
1 polymer ?
#
loop_
_entity_poly.entity_id
_entity_poly.type
_entity_poly.pdbx_seq_one_letter_code
_entity_poly.pdbx_strand_id
1 'polypeptide(L)'
;MESKESGSIKRTAADAPEEDELRKGKKKRGKAEQEEEDSAATTASATTTPATSEVKDEKPEKSEKEEGEQEMEQDDPTVGLDGVAFQSRMPADKLTTLEGSLFSDIVKSPPPTHTLFLHIRNRVLQMWLESPLQELTYEGVMSNLESPFNSEGVLCARIHAYLERHGYINFGVFKRVKPLPQKKYGSVIVIGAGIAGLAAAQQLNSFGFDVVVLEARDRVGGRIATFRKGPYIADLGAMVVTGLGGNPINVLSKQINMELVRIKQKCPLYESNGNTVLKDKDEMVEREFNRLLEATSFLSHQLDFNYIDNRPISLGEGLEWVINLQEKNVKEKQVTHWKTVVKLQEKLKMVLNKLHSLHDKIGQLHKEHEQLSEKRNSRNITNEFVYRVKLRELQNACKEWDQLVEQQREIEDKLQELEASPPSDVYLSSRDRQILDWHFANLEFANATPLSNLSLKHWDQDDDFEFSGSHLTVRNGYSCVPVGLSEGLDIRLNTAVRKISYTNSGVEVVVSNARNHSNPATHKADAVLCTLPLGVLKQSTGTSTNSPHSVTFVPALPQWKIDAISRLGFGNLNKVVLCFDRVFWDPNANLFGHVGSTTASR
;
A
#
# COMPACT_ATOMS: atom_id res chain seq x y z
N MET A 1 -25.30 74.70 -16.16
CA MET A 1 -25.85 73.35 -15.87
C MET A 1 -26.61 72.90 -17.09
N GLU A 2 -26.00 72.03 -17.89
CA GLU A 2 -26.32 71.82 -19.31
C GLU A 2 -26.25 70.31 -19.63
N SER A 3 -27.20 69.78 -20.43
CA SER A 3 -27.06 69.50 -21.88
C SER A 3 -26.03 68.39 -22.17
N LYS A 4 -26.33 67.26 -22.81
CA LYS A 4 -26.84 67.00 -24.19
C LYS A 4 -25.74 66.21 -24.94
N GLU A 5 -26.14 65.32 -25.86
CA GLU A 5 -25.37 64.96 -27.08
C GLU A 5 -23.97 64.30 -26.88
N SER A 6 -23.26 63.77 -27.89
CA SER A 6 -23.65 62.98 -29.09
C SER A 6 -22.41 62.29 -29.70
N GLY A 7 -22.56 61.53 -30.80
CA GLY A 7 -21.45 60.96 -31.60
C GLY A 7 -20.94 59.60 -31.10
N SER A 8 -20.71 58.54 -31.89
CA SER A 8 -20.82 58.27 -33.35
C SER A 8 -19.75 58.83 -34.31
N ILE A 9 -19.43 57.99 -35.32
CA ILE A 9 -18.73 58.23 -36.62
C ILE A 9 -17.20 57.95 -36.74
N LYS A 10 -16.89 56.74 -37.26
CA LYS A 10 -16.09 56.33 -38.46
C LYS A 10 -14.74 57.00 -38.87
N ARG A 11 -13.96 56.19 -39.64
CA ARG A 11 -12.77 56.44 -40.53
C ARG A 11 -11.40 56.29 -39.85
N THR A 12 -10.31 55.82 -40.49
CA THR A 12 -10.02 55.12 -41.78
C THR A 12 -8.77 54.22 -41.54
N ALA A 13 -8.42 53.14 -42.25
CA ALA A 13 -8.25 52.81 -43.70
C ALA A 13 -6.97 53.40 -44.35
N ALA A 14 -6.40 52.64 -45.32
CA ALA A 14 -5.07 52.75 -45.97
C ALA A 14 -3.87 52.29 -45.10
N ASP A 15 -2.81 51.62 -45.61
CA ASP A 15 -2.62 50.91 -46.90
C ASP A 15 -1.48 49.85 -46.80
N ALA A 16 -1.28 49.05 -47.86
CA ALA A 16 -0.16 48.10 -48.10
C ALA A 16 0.66 48.57 -49.35
N PRO A 17 1.66 47.87 -49.96
CA PRO A 17 2.36 46.58 -49.66
C PRO A 17 3.85 46.83 -49.25
N GLU A 18 4.95 46.10 -49.50
CA GLU A 18 5.55 45.28 -50.62
C GLU A 18 6.71 44.38 -50.04
N GLU A 19 7.06 43.20 -50.59
CA GLU A 19 8.22 42.84 -51.50
C GLU A 19 9.65 43.28 -51.04
N ASP A 20 10.80 42.60 -51.27
CA ASP A 20 11.29 41.21 -51.57
C ASP A 20 12.81 41.17 -51.10
N GLU A 21 13.82 40.31 -51.38
CA GLU A 21 14.14 39.17 -52.28
C GLU A 21 14.83 38.00 -51.52
N LEU A 22 15.05 36.91 -52.24
CA LEU A 22 15.93 35.76 -51.96
C LEU A 22 17.33 36.17 -51.36
N ARG A 23 18.14 35.31 -50.71
CA ARG A 23 18.96 34.25 -51.36
C ARG A 23 19.82 33.37 -50.41
N LYS A 24 19.78 32.06 -50.69
CA LYS A 24 20.89 31.08 -50.93
C LYS A 24 22.20 31.07 -50.08
N GLY A 25 22.58 29.86 -49.62
CA GLY A 25 23.99 29.39 -49.47
C GLY A 25 24.31 28.78 -48.10
N LYS A 26 24.56 27.48 -47.84
CA LYS A 26 25.08 26.31 -48.60
C LYS A 26 26.63 26.16 -48.69
N LYS A 27 27.27 25.66 -47.62
CA LYS A 27 28.52 24.81 -47.49
C LYS A 27 29.04 24.92 -46.03
N LYS A 28 29.52 23.92 -45.27
CA LYS A 28 30.13 22.57 -45.45
C LYS A 28 31.67 22.56 -45.63
N ARG A 29 32.36 21.75 -44.78
CA ARG A 29 33.82 21.64 -44.45
C ARG A 29 34.27 22.58 -43.30
N GLY A 30 35.09 22.19 -42.31
CA GLY A 30 35.51 20.84 -41.85
C GLY A 30 37.03 20.56 -41.88
N LYS A 31 37.52 19.70 -40.94
CA LYS A 31 38.92 19.31 -40.63
C LYS A 31 39.78 20.39 -39.92
N ALA A 32 40.81 20.06 -39.12
CA ALA A 32 41.23 18.82 -38.42
C ALA A 32 42.42 19.12 -37.47
N GLU A 33 43.07 18.05 -36.94
CA GLU A 33 44.44 18.00 -36.37
C GLU A 33 44.62 18.63 -34.95
N GLN A 34 45.49 18.13 -34.04
CA GLN A 34 46.55 17.09 -34.16
C GLN A 34 46.93 16.44 -32.79
N GLU A 35 47.46 15.20 -32.84
CA GLU A 35 48.48 14.55 -31.94
C GLU A 35 48.24 14.45 -30.38
N GLU A 36 48.86 13.52 -29.61
CA GLU A 36 49.88 12.48 -29.87
C GLU A 36 49.77 11.28 -28.86
N GLU A 37 50.28 10.09 -29.25
CA GLU A 37 50.98 9.00 -28.47
C GLU A 37 50.55 8.53 -27.04
N ASP A 38 50.85 7.30 -26.54
CA ASP A 38 51.68 6.17 -27.04
C ASP A 38 51.23 4.76 -26.50
N SER A 39 51.54 3.69 -27.24
CA SER A 39 51.81 2.29 -26.80
C SER A 39 50.66 1.45 -26.13
N ALA A 40 50.63 0.10 -26.12
CA ALA A 40 51.51 -0.92 -26.73
C ALA A 40 50.77 -2.26 -27.08
N ALA A 41 51.20 -2.88 -28.19
CA ALA A 41 51.48 -4.34 -28.37
C ALA A 41 50.40 -5.45 -28.24
N THR A 42 49.95 -5.97 -29.40
CA THR A 42 49.95 -7.40 -29.87
C THR A 42 49.51 -8.57 -28.94
N THR A 43 48.73 -9.55 -29.42
CA THR A 43 49.11 -10.51 -30.50
C THR A 43 47.93 -11.14 -31.28
N ALA A 44 48.29 -11.79 -32.41
CA ALA A 44 47.49 -12.55 -33.39
C ALA A 44 46.62 -13.71 -32.80
N SER A 45 45.69 -14.38 -33.51
CA SER A 45 45.66 -14.87 -34.92
C SER A 45 44.20 -15.21 -35.31
N ALA A 46 43.56 -14.74 -36.40
CA ALA A 46 43.79 -14.80 -37.86
C ALA A 46 43.11 -15.98 -38.61
N THR A 47 42.20 -15.65 -39.56
CA THR A 47 41.78 -16.40 -40.79
C THR A 47 41.03 -17.75 -40.65
N THR A 48 40.07 -18.19 -41.51
CA THR A 48 39.55 -17.66 -42.81
C THR A 48 38.10 -18.13 -43.16
N THR A 49 37.48 -17.42 -44.13
CA THR A 49 36.26 -17.63 -44.97
C THR A 49 36.09 -18.99 -45.67
N PRO A 50 35.03 -19.30 -46.49
CA PRO A 50 33.81 -18.53 -46.95
C PRO A 50 32.45 -19.24 -46.61
N ALA A 51 31.21 -18.75 -46.78
CA ALA A 51 30.50 -17.71 -47.58
C ALA A 51 29.61 -18.26 -48.75
N THR A 52 28.57 -17.49 -49.14
CA THR A 52 27.44 -17.77 -50.09
C THR A 52 26.27 -18.60 -49.50
N SER A 53 24.99 -18.41 -49.88
CA SER A 53 24.36 -17.54 -50.93
C SER A 53 23.05 -16.85 -50.45
N GLU A 54 22.52 -15.92 -51.26
CA GLU A 54 21.45 -14.95 -50.91
C GLU A 54 20.01 -15.40 -51.26
N VAL A 55 19.01 -14.87 -50.55
CA VAL A 55 17.70 -14.42 -51.07
C VAL A 55 17.32 -13.10 -50.35
N LYS A 56 16.50 -12.24 -50.97
CA LYS A 56 16.17 -10.87 -50.51
C LYS A 56 14.66 -10.66 -50.24
N ASP A 57 14.36 -9.43 -49.82
CA ASP A 57 13.06 -8.73 -49.86
C ASP A 57 12.04 -9.14 -48.78
N GLU A 58 11.24 -8.26 -48.17
CA GLU A 58 11.10 -6.78 -48.33
C GLU A 58 10.62 -6.13 -47.00
N LYS A 59 10.43 -4.79 -46.94
CA LYS A 59 9.91 -4.07 -45.74
C LYS A 59 8.58 -3.37 -46.03
N PRO A 60 7.60 -3.53 -45.13
CA PRO A 60 7.10 -2.40 -44.32
C PRO A 60 6.84 -2.83 -42.85
N GLU A 61 6.51 -1.97 -41.87
CA GLU A 61 6.65 -0.52 -41.68
C GLU A 61 6.81 -0.26 -40.16
N LYS A 62 7.12 0.96 -39.72
CA LYS A 62 7.13 1.29 -38.28
C LYS A 62 5.76 1.78 -37.82
N SER A 63 4.99 0.92 -37.14
CA SER A 63 4.01 1.38 -36.14
C SER A 63 4.71 1.62 -34.80
N GLU A 64 4.14 2.49 -33.99
CA GLU A 64 4.71 2.89 -32.70
C GLU A 64 4.65 1.72 -31.70
N LYS A 65 5.71 1.58 -30.88
CA LYS A 65 5.65 0.68 -29.72
C LYS A 65 4.98 1.44 -28.59
N GLU A 66 3.84 0.94 -28.13
CA GLU A 66 3.42 1.18 -26.75
C GLU A 66 4.54 0.69 -25.81
N GLU A 67 4.86 1.46 -24.77
CA GLU A 67 5.81 1.04 -23.74
C GLU A 67 5.14 -0.01 -22.86
N GLY A 68 5.15 -1.26 -23.35
CA GLY A 68 4.68 -2.40 -22.61
C GLY A 68 5.46 -2.52 -21.30
N GLU A 69 4.74 -2.36 -20.19
CA GLU A 69 5.24 -2.64 -18.84
C GLU A 69 5.86 -4.04 -18.85
N GLN A 70 7.18 -4.12 -18.65
CA GLN A 70 7.85 -5.41 -18.51
C GLN A 70 7.48 -5.97 -17.13
N GLU A 71 6.35 -6.68 -17.07
CA GLU A 71 6.05 -7.59 -15.97
C GLU A 71 7.27 -8.49 -15.79
N MET A 72 8.02 -8.27 -14.70
CA MET A 72 9.07 -9.19 -14.30
C MET A 72 8.38 -10.51 -13.99
N GLU A 73 8.76 -11.57 -14.70
CA GLU A 73 8.37 -12.95 -14.37
C GLU A 73 8.93 -13.29 -12.99
N GLN A 74 8.17 -12.97 -11.94
CA GLN A 74 8.37 -13.57 -10.62
C GLN A 74 8.12 -15.07 -10.78
N ASP A 75 9.04 -15.89 -10.27
CA ASP A 75 8.90 -17.35 -10.24
C ASP A 75 7.53 -17.72 -9.65
N ASP A 76 6.61 -18.22 -10.49
CA ASP A 76 5.25 -18.53 -10.06
C ASP A 76 5.27 -19.71 -9.08
N PRO A 77 4.95 -19.49 -7.79
CA PRO A 77 5.03 -20.54 -6.79
C PRO A 77 3.92 -21.58 -6.94
N THR A 78 2.98 -21.43 -7.90
CA THR A 78 1.82 -22.30 -8.04
C THR A 78 2.07 -23.62 -8.80
N VAL A 79 3.26 -23.83 -9.36
CA VAL A 79 3.58 -25.04 -10.13
C VAL A 79 3.81 -26.26 -9.22
N GLY A 80 3.06 -27.33 -9.46
CA GLY A 80 3.26 -28.64 -8.81
C GLY A 80 2.73 -28.74 -7.38
N LEU A 81 3.26 -29.69 -6.60
CA LEU A 81 2.75 -30.02 -5.26
C LEU A 81 3.00 -28.90 -4.23
N ASP A 82 3.99 -28.06 -4.45
CA ASP A 82 4.35 -26.99 -3.53
C ASP A 82 3.36 -25.82 -3.68
N GLY A 83 3.01 -25.48 -4.93
CA GLY A 83 1.93 -24.55 -5.26
C GLY A 83 0.56 -24.98 -4.79
N VAL A 84 0.29 -26.28 -4.77
CA VAL A 84 -0.92 -26.86 -4.17
C VAL A 84 -0.97 -26.67 -2.65
N ALA A 85 0.16 -26.84 -1.96
CA ALA A 85 0.25 -26.56 -0.53
C ALA A 85 0.09 -25.06 -0.25
N PHE A 86 0.73 -24.20 -1.04
CA PHE A 86 0.56 -22.74 -1.01
C PHE A 86 -0.90 -22.31 -1.21
N GLN A 87 -1.60 -22.84 -2.23
CA GLN A 87 -3.02 -22.57 -2.47
C GLN A 87 -3.92 -23.00 -1.29
N SER A 88 -3.45 -23.96 -0.50
CA SER A 88 -4.11 -24.46 0.71
C SER A 88 -3.71 -23.69 1.99
N ARG A 89 -2.78 -22.72 1.89
CA ARG A 89 -2.12 -22.00 3.00
C ARG A 89 -1.36 -22.93 3.95
N MET A 90 -0.66 -23.91 3.38
CA MET A 90 0.15 -24.89 4.09
C MET A 90 1.60 -24.88 3.56
N PRO A 91 2.62 -25.03 4.41
CA PRO A 91 3.99 -25.16 3.94
C PRO A 91 4.19 -26.54 3.30
N ALA A 92 4.78 -26.59 2.10
CA ALA A 92 4.91 -27.81 1.32
C ALA A 92 5.85 -28.86 1.94
N ASP A 93 6.90 -28.37 2.62
CA ASP A 93 8.11 -29.07 3.05
C ASP A 93 8.09 -29.59 4.49
N LYS A 94 7.13 -29.15 5.30
CA LYS A 94 7.06 -29.42 6.74
C LYS A 94 5.64 -29.58 7.25
N LEU A 95 5.50 -30.24 8.40
CA LEU A 95 4.24 -30.36 9.13
C LEU A 95 3.94 -29.04 9.85
N THR A 96 2.70 -28.59 9.78
CA THR A 96 2.16 -27.53 10.64
C THR A 96 2.05 -28.00 12.10
N THR A 97 1.91 -27.06 13.03
CA THR A 97 1.67 -27.36 14.45
C THR A 97 0.42 -28.21 14.67
N LEU A 98 -0.62 -28.00 13.86
CA LEU A 98 -1.87 -28.78 13.92
C LEU A 98 -1.62 -30.24 13.49
N GLU A 99 -0.97 -30.45 12.34
CA GLU A 99 -0.61 -31.80 11.88
C GLU A 99 0.30 -32.49 12.91
N GLY A 100 1.30 -31.80 13.43
CA GLY A 100 2.20 -32.35 14.46
C GLY A 100 1.48 -32.80 15.73
N SER A 101 0.37 -32.16 16.10
CA SER A 101 -0.46 -32.57 17.25
C SER A 101 -1.31 -33.82 16.97
N LEU A 102 -1.83 -33.96 15.74
CA LEU A 102 -2.74 -35.05 15.33
C LEU A 102 -2.00 -36.29 14.80
N PHE A 103 -0.77 -36.10 14.32
CA PHE A 103 0.13 -37.10 13.76
C PHE A 103 1.43 -37.17 14.57
N SER A 104 1.30 -37.17 15.91
CA SER A 104 2.45 -37.19 16.84
C SER A 104 3.30 -38.48 16.80
N ASP A 105 2.83 -39.49 16.06
CA ASP A 105 3.56 -40.68 15.63
C ASP A 105 4.47 -40.40 14.42
N ILE A 106 3.97 -39.64 13.43
CA ILE A 106 4.74 -39.18 12.28
C ILE A 106 5.88 -38.26 12.75
N VAL A 107 5.61 -37.30 13.66
CA VAL A 107 6.63 -36.39 14.22
C VAL A 107 7.79 -37.11 14.93
N LYS A 108 7.58 -38.35 15.39
CA LYS A 108 8.59 -39.19 16.07
C LYS A 108 9.26 -40.18 15.11
N SER A 109 8.86 -40.18 13.84
CA SER A 109 9.36 -41.12 12.82
C SER A 109 10.61 -40.57 12.11
N PRO A 110 11.36 -41.42 11.38
CA PRO A 110 12.47 -40.95 10.56
C PRO A 110 12.02 -39.99 9.43
N PRO A 111 12.91 -39.10 8.93
CA PRO A 111 12.57 -38.11 7.91
C PRO A 111 11.85 -38.63 6.64
N PRO A 112 12.16 -39.84 6.09
CA PRO A 112 11.41 -40.38 4.96
C PRO A 112 9.90 -40.53 5.22
N THR A 113 9.48 -40.78 6.47
CA THR A 113 8.07 -40.83 6.86
C THR A 113 7.42 -39.45 6.85
N HIS A 114 8.17 -38.38 7.14
CA HIS A 114 7.70 -37.01 6.95
C HIS A 114 7.50 -36.72 5.45
N THR A 115 8.49 -37.04 4.60
CA THR A 115 8.38 -36.86 3.13
C THR A 115 7.19 -37.62 2.56
N LEU A 116 6.94 -38.84 3.02
CA LEU A 116 5.78 -39.65 2.62
C LEU A 116 4.46 -38.99 3.01
N PHE A 117 4.32 -38.55 4.26
CA PHE A 117 3.14 -37.85 4.77
C PHE A 117 2.86 -36.57 3.96
N LEU A 118 3.88 -35.74 3.74
CA LEU A 118 3.78 -34.47 3.02
C LEU A 118 3.40 -34.67 1.55
N HIS A 119 3.99 -35.66 0.87
CA HIS A 119 3.63 -35.99 -0.50
C HIS A 119 2.17 -36.44 -0.61
N ILE A 120 1.72 -37.39 0.23
CA ILE A 120 0.33 -37.87 0.22
C ILE A 120 -0.63 -36.71 0.48
N ARG A 121 -0.35 -35.87 1.48
CA ARG A 121 -1.13 -34.67 1.80
C ARG A 121 -1.23 -33.72 0.60
N ASN A 122 -0.10 -33.30 0.03
CA ASN A 122 -0.08 -32.35 -1.08
C ASN A 122 -0.79 -32.95 -2.30
N ARG A 123 -0.64 -34.25 -2.58
CA ARG A 123 -1.31 -34.93 -3.69
C ARG A 123 -2.83 -35.07 -3.49
N VAL A 124 -3.32 -35.24 -2.25
CA VAL A 124 -4.76 -35.21 -1.93
C VAL A 124 -5.34 -33.79 -2.06
N LEU A 125 -4.61 -32.77 -1.62
CA LEU A 125 -4.98 -31.36 -1.85
C LEU A 125 -5.10 -31.05 -3.35
N GLN A 126 -4.16 -31.56 -4.16
CA GLN A 126 -4.14 -31.37 -5.62
C GLN A 126 -5.42 -31.90 -6.27
N MET A 127 -5.77 -33.17 -6.01
CA MET A 127 -6.97 -33.81 -6.56
C MET A 127 -8.26 -33.01 -6.29
N TRP A 128 -8.34 -32.36 -5.13
CA TRP A 128 -9.48 -31.50 -4.79
C TRP A 128 -9.44 -30.15 -5.52
N LEU A 129 -8.29 -29.49 -5.59
CA LEU A 129 -8.15 -28.16 -6.24
C LEU A 129 -8.28 -28.22 -7.77
N GLU A 130 -7.97 -29.37 -8.38
CA GLU A 130 -8.17 -29.67 -9.79
C GLU A 130 -9.66 -29.90 -10.13
N SER A 131 -10.43 -30.56 -9.25
CA SER A 131 -11.85 -30.90 -9.50
C SER A 131 -12.79 -30.61 -8.30
N PRO A 132 -12.89 -29.36 -7.82
CA PRO A 132 -13.64 -29.01 -6.60
C PRO A 132 -15.17 -29.06 -6.76
N LEU A 133 -15.68 -29.43 -7.93
CA LEU A 133 -17.11 -29.57 -8.22
C LEU A 133 -17.72 -30.89 -7.74
N GLN A 134 -16.89 -31.87 -7.35
CA GLN A 134 -17.33 -33.18 -6.87
C GLN A 134 -16.57 -33.59 -5.61
N GLU A 135 -17.24 -34.29 -4.70
CA GLU A 135 -16.67 -34.85 -3.48
C GLU A 135 -15.49 -35.80 -3.79
N LEU A 136 -14.31 -35.45 -3.28
CA LEU A 136 -13.12 -36.30 -3.31
C LEU A 136 -13.23 -37.33 -2.18
N THR A 137 -13.68 -38.53 -2.49
CA THR A 137 -13.77 -39.62 -1.51
C THR A 137 -12.41 -40.30 -1.31
N TYR A 138 -12.21 -40.97 -0.17
CA TYR A 138 -11.03 -41.80 0.10
C TYR A 138 -10.78 -42.85 -1.01
N GLU A 139 -11.83 -43.48 -1.52
CA GLU A 139 -11.73 -44.46 -2.61
C GLU A 139 -11.26 -43.80 -3.93
N GLY A 140 -11.70 -42.56 -4.18
CA GLY A 140 -11.20 -41.72 -5.27
C GLY A 140 -9.72 -41.38 -5.11
N VAL A 141 -9.27 -41.03 -3.91
CA VAL A 141 -7.84 -40.81 -3.59
C VAL A 141 -7.03 -42.08 -3.88
N MET A 142 -7.40 -43.22 -3.30
CA MET A 142 -6.63 -44.46 -3.45
C MET A 142 -6.57 -44.96 -4.89
N SER A 143 -7.57 -44.62 -5.72
CA SER A 143 -7.60 -44.98 -7.15
C SER A 143 -6.71 -44.10 -8.04
N ASN A 144 -6.31 -42.91 -7.57
CA ASN A 144 -5.52 -41.93 -8.34
C ASN A 144 -4.16 -41.61 -7.69
N LEU A 145 -3.85 -42.22 -6.54
CA LEU A 145 -2.57 -42.10 -5.86
C LEU A 145 -1.61 -43.20 -6.37
N GLU A 146 -0.38 -42.83 -6.66
CA GLU A 146 0.61 -43.70 -7.30
C GLU A 146 1.40 -44.55 -6.28
N SER A 147 2.05 -45.61 -6.76
CA SER A 147 3.01 -46.39 -5.96
C SER A 147 4.33 -45.62 -5.82
N PRO A 148 4.97 -45.58 -4.63
CA PRO A 148 4.65 -46.36 -3.42
C PRO A 148 3.62 -45.71 -2.49
N PHE A 149 3.21 -44.46 -2.73
CA PHE A 149 2.39 -43.65 -1.82
C PHE A 149 1.03 -44.29 -1.47
N ASN A 150 0.43 -45.01 -2.41
CA ASN A 150 -0.82 -45.76 -2.21
C ASN A 150 -0.69 -47.06 -1.40
N SER A 151 0.52 -47.47 -0.99
CA SER A 151 0.74 -48.68 -0.18
C SER A 151 0.25 -48.50 1.26
N GLU A 152 0.43 -47.30 1.81
CA GLU A 152 0.11 -46.97 3.21
C GLU A 152 -1.35 -46.50 3.36
N GLY A 153 -2.30 -47.40 3.05
CA GLY A 153 -3.73 -47.09 3.05
C GLY A 153 -4.26 -46.52 4.38
N VAL A 154 -3.71 -46.96 5.53
CA VAL A 154 -4.09 -46.41 6.85
C VAL A 154 -3.62 -44.96 7.02
N LEU A 155 -2.43 -44.62 6.51
CA LEU A 155 -1.93 -43.25 6.52
C LEU A 155 -2.74 -42.36 5.57
N CYS A 156 -3.03 -42.87 4.36
CA CYS A 156 -3.88 -42.19 3.38
C CYS A 156 -5.28 -41.90 3.92
N ALA A 157 -5.91 -42.87 4.60
CA ALA A 157 -7.21 -42.69 5.23
C ALA A 157 -7.18 -41.63 6.35
N ARG A 158 -6.13 -41.62 7.18
CA ARG A 158 -5.94 -40.58 8.22
C ARG A 158 -5.74 -39.19 7.62
N ILE A 159 -4.95 -39.07 6.54
CA ILE A 159 -4.68 -37.79 5.86
C ILE A 159 -5.94 -37.27 5.18
N HIS A 160 -6.68 -38.11 4.43
CA HIS A 160 -7.95 -37.74 3.81
C HIS A 160 -8.96 -37.25 4.86
N ALA A 161 -9.17 -38.03 5.93
CA ALA A 161 -10.09 -37.66 7.01
C ALA A 161 -9.64 -36.41 7.78
N TYR A 162 -8.33 -36.15 7.91
CA TYR A 162 -7.80 -34.91 8.47
C TYR A 162 -8.13 -33.70 7.59
N LEU A 163 -7.84 -33.77 6.29
CA LEU A 163 -8.05 -32.67 5.34
C LEU A 163 -9.55 -32.34 5.19
N GLU A 164 -10.40 -33.37 5.14
CA GLU A 164 -11.86 -33.22 5.09
C GLU A 164 -12.41 -32.61 6.39
N ARG A 165 -11.98 -33.11 7.56
CA ARG A 165 -12.44 -32.62 8.87
C ARG A 165 -12.13 -31.15 9.11
N HIS A 166 -11.01 -30.65 8.59
CA HIS A 166 -10.57 -29.27 8.75
C HIS A 166 -10.95 -28.36 7.55
N GLY A 167 -11.64 -28.89 6.53
CA GLY A 167 -12.14 -28.11 5.40
C GLY A 167 -11.06 -27.66 4.40
N TYR A 168 -9.97 -28.42 4.28
CA TYR A 168 -8.99 -28.24 3.20
C TYR A 168 -9.46 -28.90 1.88
N ILE A 169 -10.22 -29.99 1.98
CA ILE A 169 -10.94 -30.64 0.87
C ILE A 169 -12.43 -30.77 1.22
N ASN A 170 -13.27 -31.08 0.23
CA ASN A 170 -14.71 -31.33 0.43
C ASN A 170 -15.42 -30.19 1.20
N PHE A 171 -15.19 -28.95 0.74
CA PHE A 171 -15.80 -27.74 1.30
C PHE A 171 -16.51 -26.91 0.22
N GLY A 172 -17.40 -26.02 0.65
CA GLY A 172 -18.14 -25.13 -0.26
C GLY A 172 -19.35 -25.82 -0.91
N VAL A 173 -19.55 -25.62 -2.21
CA VAL A 173 -20.70 -26.15 -2.98
C VAL A 173 -20.21 -27.17 -4.00
N PHE A 174 -20.44 -28.46 -3.73
CA PHE A 174 -19.95 -29.56 -4.57
C PHE A 174 -20.97 -30.71 -4.64
N LYS A 175 -20.95 -31.45 -5.75
CA LYS A 175 -21.76 -32.65 -5.93
C LYS A 175 -21.22 -33.77 -5.05
N ARG A 176 -22.02 -34.23 -4.09
CA ARG A 176 -21.69 -35.41 -3.29
C ARG A 176 -21.76 -36.69 -4.10
N VAL A 177 -20.85 -37.61 -3.83
CA VAL A 177 -20.84 -38.99 -4.34
C VAL A 177 -21.51 -39.91 -3.31
N LYS A 178 -21.26 -39.67 -2.02
CA LYS A 178 -21.87 -40.38 -0.90
C LYS A 178 -23.09 -39.61 -0.38
N PRO A 179 -24.24 -40.29 -0.13
CA PRO A 179 -25.40 -39.63 0.47
C PRO A 179 -25.09 -39.20 1.92
N LEU A 180 -25.72 -38.12 2.38
CA LEU A 180 -25.56 -37.66 3.76
C LEU A 180 -25.96 -38.76 4.78
N PRO A 181 -25.30 -38.85 5.95
CA PRO A 181 -25.67 -39.81 6.99
C PRO A 181 -27.13 -39.64 7.43
N GLN A 182 -27.94 -40.70 7.25
CA GLN A 182 -29.34 -40.71 7.69
C GLN A 182 -29.48 -40.61 9.21
N LYS A 183 -28.55 -41.23 9.95
CA LYS A 183 -28.45 -41.06 11.40
C LYS A 183 -27.68 -39.76 11.68
N LYS A 184 -28.35 -38.79 12.30
CA LYS A 184 -27.69 -37.60 12.83
C LYS A 184 -26.91 -37.93 14.12
N TYR A 185 -25.73 -37.34 14.29
CA TYR A 185 -24.82 -37.61 15.41
C TYR A 185 -24.96 -36.67 16.62
N GLY A 186 -25.67 -35.56 16.44
CA GLY A 186 -25.89 -34.52 17.44
C GLY A 186 -26.51 -33.29 16.76
N SER A 187 -26.91 -32.31 17.55
CA SER A 187 -27.64 -31.11 17.12
C SER A 187 -26.84 -29.83 17.38
N VAL A 188 -26.84 -28.89 16.43
CA VAL A 188 -26.10 -27.64 16.51
C VAL A 188 -26.95 -26.46 16.05
N ILE A 189 -27.00 -25.41 16.88
CA ILE A 189 -27.61 -24.11 16.52
C ILE A 189 -26.50 -23.17 16.04
N VAL A 190 -26.57 -22.73 14.79
CA VAL A 190 -25.68 -21.71 14.23
C VAL A 190 -26.38 -20.34 14.28
N ILE A 191 -25.72 -19.34 14.86
CA ILE A 191 -26.28 -17.99 15.01
C ILE A 191 -25.63 -17.08 13.97
N GLY A 192 -26.45 -16.60 13.02
CA GLY A 192 -26.07 -15.77 11.88
C GLY A 192 -25.86 -16.59 10.60
N ALA A 193 -26.57 -16.23 9.52
CA ALA A 193 -26.40 -16.78 8.18
C ALA A 193 -25.44 -15.94 7.32
N GLY A 194 -24.38 -15.39 7.95
CA GLY A 194 -23.23 -14.84 7.24
C GLY A 194 -22.32 -15.96 6.70
N ILE A 195 -21.35 -15.61 5.84
CA ILE A 195 -20.47 -16.60 5.18
C ILE A 195 -19.82 -17.60 6.16
N ALA A 196 -19.38 -17.14 7.34
CA ALA A 196 -18.80 -18.01 8.37
C ALA A 196 -19.80 -19.03 8.95
N GLY A 197 -21.04 -18.60 9.23
CA GLY A 197 -22.10 -19.47 9.73
C GLY A 197 -22.58 -20.46 8.66
N LEU A 198 -22.70 -20.03 7.41
CA LEU A 198 -23.07 -20.89 6.28
C LEU A 198 -22.00 -21.94 5.98
N ALA A 199 -20.72 -21.57 5.93
CA ALA A 199 -19.63 -22.50 5.71
C ALA A 199 -19.52 -23.54 6.83
N ALA A 200 -19.68 -23.12 8.10
CA ALA A 200 -19.72 -24.04 9.22
C ALA A 200 -20.95 -24.96 9.19
N ALA A 201 -22.12 -24.45 8.79
CA ALA A 201 -23.34 -25.25 8.65
C ALA A 201 -23.24 -26.28 7.51
N GLN A 202 -22.63 -25.92 6.38
CA GLN A 202 -22.27 -26.87 5.31
C GLN A 202 -21.40 -28.02 5.84
N GLN A 203 -20.27 -27.72 6.51
CA GLN A 203 -19.38 -28.77 7.04
C GLN A 203 -20.04 -29.61 8.15
N LEU A 204 -20.80 -29.01 9.07
CA LEU A 204 -21.51 -29.75 10.12
C LEU A 204 -22.59 -30.67 9.53
N ASN A 205 -23.33 -30.23 8.51
CA ASN A 205 -24.30 -31.08 7.81
C ASN A 205 -23.59 -32.20 7.02
N SER A 206 -22.45 -31.91 6.35
CA SER A 206 -21.56 -32.91 5.73
C SER A 206 -21.17 -34.02 6.72
N PHE A 207 -20.76 -33.64 7.93
CA PHE A 207 -20.35 -34.57 8.99
C PHE A 207 -21.53 -35.28 9.69
N GLY A 208 -22.77 -35.08 9.23
CA GLY A 208 -23.95 -35.76 9.77
C GLY A 208 -24.48 -35.18 11.08
N PHE A 209 -24.23 -33.91 11.39
CA PHE A 209 -24.95 -33.21 12.46
C PHE A 209 -26.32 -32.71 11.96
N ASP A 210 -27.28 -32.58 12.87
CA ASP A 210 -28.50 -31.82 12.64
C ASP A 210 -28.20 -30.34 12.90
N VAL A 211 -28.56 -29.46 11.97
CA VAL A 211 -28.06 -28.07 11.96
C VAL A 211 -29.16 -27.10 11.58
N VAL A 212 -29.47 -26.17 12.49
CA VAL A 212 -30.37 -25.04 12.24
C VAL A 212 -29.61 -23.72 12.30
N VAL A 213 -29.78 -22.87 11.30
CA VAL A 213 -29.19 -21.54 11.22
C VAL A 213 -30.25 -20.49 11.57
N LEU A 214 -29.97 -19.64 12.56
CA LEU A 214 -30.86 -18.59 13.04
C LEU A 214 -30.35 -17.22 12.57
N GLU A 215 -31.11 -16.53 11.72
CA GLU A 215 -30.72 -15.23 11.13
C GLU A 215 -31.78 -14.16 11.39
N ALA A 216 -31.34 -13.02 11.94
CA ALA A 216 -32.22 -11.90 12.28
C ALA A 216 -32.75 -11.16 11.04
N ARG A 217 -32.01 -11.18 9.93
CA ARG A 217 -32.41 -10.54 8.67
C ARG A 217 -33.38 -11.42 7.88
N ASP A 218 -34.01 -10.81 6.88
CA ASP A 218 -34.80 -11.45 5.83
C ASP A 218 -33.98 -12.00 4.67
N ARG A 219 -32.64 -12.10 4.84
CA ARG A 219 -31.71 -12.62 3.84
C ARG A 219 -30.47 -13.22 4.50
N VAL A 220 -29.82 -14.12 3.77
CA VAL A 220 -28.47 -14.63 4.08
C VAL A 220 -27.37 -13.61 3.73
N GLY A 221 -26.12 -13.97 4.00
CA GLY A 221 -24.90 -13.22 3.65
C GLY A 221 -24.44 -12.20 4.69
N GLY A 222 -25.35 -11.64 5.50
CA GLY A 222 -25.01 -10.71 6.57
C GLY A 222 -24.30 -9.44 6.06
N ARG A 223 -22.98 -9.36 6.26
CA ARG A 223 -22.11 -8.27 5.75
C ARG A 223 -21.73 -8.41 4.26
N ILE A 224 -22.01 -9.54 3.62
CA ILE A 224 -22.12 -9.64 2.16
C ILE A 224 -23.53 -9.20 1.79
N ALA A 225 -23.66 -8.18 0.95
CA ALA A 225 -24.91 -7.43 0.78
C ALA A 225 -24.99 -6.72 -0.59
N THR A 226 -25.61 -7.38 -1.57
CA THR A 226 -25.83 -6.81 -2.91
C THR A 226 -27.18 -6.09 -2.98
N PHE A 227 -27.17 -4.83 -3.39
CA PHE A 227 -28.33 -4.11 -3.90
C PHE A 227 -28.62 -4.57 -5.34
N ARG A 228 -29.89 -4.89 -5.62
CA ARG A 228 -30.35 -5.30 -6.96
C ARG A 228 -31.66 -4.58 -7.28
N LYS A 229 -31.72 -3.85 -8.40
CA LYS A 229 -32.94 -3.13 -8.86
C LYS A 229 -32.96 -3.00 -10.38
N GLY A 230 -33.80 -3.78 -11.05
CA GLY A 230 -33.79 -3.85 -12.52
C GLY A 230 -32.42 -4.34 -13.01
N PRO A 231 -31.75 -3.63 -13.96
CA PRO A 231 -30.41 -3.99 -14.40
C PRO A 231 -29.30 -3.64 -13.40
N TYR A 232 -29.57 -2.79 -12.40
CA TYR A 232 -28.55 -2.30 -11.48
C TYR A 232 -28.21 -3.34 -10.40
N ILE A 233 -26.91 -3.65 -10.28
CA ILE A 233 -26.31 -4.53 -9.28
C ILE A 233 -25.16 -3.75 -8.64
N ALA A 234 -25.10 -3.69 -7.30
CA ALA A 234 -24.01 -3.06 -6.57
C ALA A 234 -23.84 -3.65 -5.17
N ASP A 235 -22.60 -3.91 -4.72
CA ASP A 235 -22.36 -4.43 -3.37
C ASP A 235 -22.14 -3.34 -2.33
N LEU A 236 -23.14 -3.19 -1.45
CA LEU A 236 -23.08 -2.37 -0.24
C LEU A 236 -22.11 -2.96 0.80
N GLY A 237 -21.92 -4.28 0.76
CA GLY A 237 -21.04 -5.04 1.65
C GLY A 237 -19.65 -5.29 1.06
N ALA A 238 -19.08 -6.48 1.31
CA ALA A 238 -17.90 -6.95 0.59
C ALA A 238 -18.14 -6.93 -0.94
N MET A 239 -17.15 -6.45 -1.70
CA MET A 239 -17.21 -6.38 -3.18
C MET A 239 -15.92 -6.85 -3.89
N VAL A 240 -14.82 -7.01 -3.13
CA VAL A 240 -13.48 -7.34 -3.65
C VAL A 240 -13.08 -8.75 -3.21
N VAL A 241 -12.37 -9.46 -4.08
CA VAL A 241 -11.58 -10.65 -3.78
C VAL A 241 -10.11 -10.22 -3.83
N THR A 242 -9.42 -10.28 -2.70
CA THR A 242 -8.00 -9.97 -2.59
C THR A 242 -7.18 -11.20 -2.98
N GLY A 243 -6.48 -11.14 -4.12
CA GLY A 243 -5.74 -12.26 -4.69
C GLY A 243 -6.56 -13.51 -5.02
N LEU A 244 -5.90 -14.49 -5.64
CA LEU A 244 -6.43 -15.85 -5.84
C LEU A 244 -5.44 -16.94 -5.40
N GLY A 245 -4.14 -16.64 -5.40
CA GLY A 245 -3.10 -17.49 -4.83
C GLY A 245 -3.26 -17.59 -3.30
N GLY A 246 -3.39 -18.79 -2.77
CA GLY A 246 -3.69 -19.03 -1.35
C GLY A 246 -5.13 -18.74 -0.93
N ASN A 247 -5.92 -17.99 -1.71
CA ASN A 247 -7.27 -17.56 -1.33
C ASN A 247 -8.31 -18.70 -1.49
N PRO A 248 -9.07 -19.10 -0.44
CA PRO A 248 -10.11 -20.12 -0.57
C PRO A 248 -11.31 -19.70 -1.45
N ILE A 249 -11.50 -18.41 -1.73
CA ILE A 249 -12.51 -17.93 -2.69
C ILE A 249 -12.22 -18.41 -4.12
N ASN A 250 -10.96 -18.73 -4.47
CA ASN A 250 -10.60 -19.37 -5.73
C ASN A 250 -11.40 -20.68 -5.93
N VAL A 251 -11.50 -21.53 -4.90
CA VAL A 251 -12.30 -22.75 -4.93
C VAL A 251 -13.79 -22.44 -5.07
N LEU A 252 -14.32 -21.47 -4.30
CA LEU A 252 -15.73 -21.09 -4.41
C LEU A 252 -16.09 -20.49 -5.78
N SER A 253 -15.15 -19.81 -6.45
CA SER A 253 -15.35 -19.23 -7.79
C SER A 253 -15.39 -20.27 -8.91
N LYS A 254 -14.83 -21.46 -8.69
CA LYS A 254 -14.99 -22.65 -9.56
C LYS A 254 -16.30 -23.38 -9.30
N GLN A 255 -16.85 -23.28 -8.08
CA GLN A 255 -18.06 -23.97 -7.63
C GLN A 255 -19.36 -23.18 -7.87
N ILE A 256 -19.28 -21.85 -7.73
CA ILE A 256 -20.39 -20.90 -7.82
C ILE A 256 -20.08 -19.95 -8.98
N ASN A 257 -21.09 -19.62 -9.81
CA ASN A 257 -20.92 -18.70 -10.95
C ASN A 257 -20.59 -17.27 -10.50
N MET A 258 -19.31 -17.00 -10.21
CA MET A 258 -18.78 -15.69 -9.82
C MET A 258 -18.15 -15.01 -11.04
N GLU A 259 -18.74 -13.92 -11.51
CA GLU A 259 -18.14 -13.12 -12.59
C GLU A 259 -17.01 -12.23 -12.03
N LEU A 260 -15.81 -12.79 -11.90
CA LEU A 260 -14.63 -12.09 -11.40
C LEU A 260 -14.01 -11.17 -12.46
N VAL A 261 -13.72 -9.92 -12.10
CA VAL A 261 -13.11 -8.91 -13.00
C VAL A 261 -11.95 -8.19 -12.30
N ARG A 262 -10.73 -8.24 -12.89
CA ARG A 262 -9.51 -7.57 -12.39
C ARG A 262 -9.74 -6.05 -12.22
N ILE A 263 -9.32 -5.50 -11.09
CA ILE A 263 -9.31 -4.05 -10.85
C ILE A 263 -8.02 -3.47 -11.45
N LYS A 264 -8.14 -2.50 -12.36
CA LYS A 264 -7.01 -1.65 -12.78
C LYS A 264 -6.70 -0.66 -11.66
N GLN A 265 -5.42 -0.55 -11.26
CA GLN A 265 -5.01 0.25 -10.10
C GLN A 265 -4.90 1.76 -10.38
N LYS A 266 -4.91 2.18 -11.65
CA LYS A 266 -4.80 3.59 -12.05
C LYS A 266 -5.92 4.44 -11.42
N CYS A 267 -5.57 5.26 -10.43
CA CYS A 267 -6.46 6.14 -9.69
C CYS A 267 -6.13 7.62 -9.97
N PRO A 268 -6.72 8.28 -10.98
CA PRO A 268 -6.54 9.72 -11.15
C PRO A 268 -7.17 10.48 -9.98
N LEU A 269 -6.39 11.32 -9.31
CA LEU A 269 -6.87 12.20 -8.23
C LEU A 269 -7.38 13.53 -8.79
N TYR A 270 -8.51 14.00 -8.25
CA TYR A 270 -9.12 15.30 -8.57
C TYR A 270 -9.19 16.17 -7.31
N GLU A 271 -8.78 17.43 -7.43
CA GLU A 271 -8.87 18.43 -6.36
C GLU A 271 -10.31 18.93 -6.16
N SER A 272 -10.59 19.56 -5.02
CA SER A 272 -11.88 20.21 -4.71
C SER A 272 -12.34 21.28 -5.73
N ASN A 273 -11.44 21.70 -6.64
CA ASN A 273 -11.72 22.62 -7.74
C ASN A 273 -12.11 21.91 -9.06
N GLY A 274 -12.11 20.58 -9.09
CA GLY A 274 -12.45 19.75 -10.25
C GLY A 274 -11.31 19.44 -11.21
N ASN A 275 -10.11 20.01 -11.01
CA ASN A 275 -8.93 19.71 -11.84
C ASN A 275 -8.24 18.42 -11.36
N THR A 276 -7.60 17.70 -12.28
CA THR A 276 -6.71 16.59 -11.95
C THR A 276 -5.45 17.07 -11.25
N VAL A 277 -4.99 16.31 -10.25
CA VAL A 277 -3.63 16.44 -9.69
C VAL A 277 -2.61 16.16 -10.80
N LEU A 278 -1.48 16.87 -10.77
CA LEU A 278 -0.38 16.64 -11.72
C LEU A 278 0.35 15.35 -11.36
N LYS A 279 0.66 14.51 -12.37
CA LYS A 279 1.32 13.20 -12.17
C LYS A 279 2.55 13.29 -11.25
N ASP A 280 3.45 14.23 -11.52
CA ASP A 280 4.68 14.44 -10.74
C ASP A 280 4.41 14.75 -9.26
N LYS A 281 3.25 15.35 -8.95
CA LYS A 281 2.81 15.65 -7.58
C LYS A 281 2.13 14.45 -6.91
N ASP A 282 1.35 13.70 -7.67
CA ASP A 282 0.76 12.41 -7.26
C ASP A 282 1.89 11.46 -6.81
N GLU A 283 2.84 11.17 -7.70
CA GLU A 283 4.01 10.31 -7.43
C GLU A 283 4.95 10.88 -6.37
N MET A 284 5.01 12.20 -6.16
CA MET A 284 5.80 12.80 -5.07
C MET A 284 5.15 12.55 -3.71
N VAL A 285 3.83 12.75 -3.59
CA VAL A 285 3.12 12.61 -2.32
C VAL A 285 2.92 11.14 -1.95
N GLU A 286 2.64 10.26 -2.92
CA GLU A 286 2.54 8.81 -2.68
C GLU A 286 3.85 8.23 -2.13
N ARG A 287 5.00 8.61 -2.71
CA ARG A 287 6.32 8.17 -2.20
C ARG A 287 6.59 8.67 -0.79
N GLU A 288 6.23 9.91 -0.46
CA GLU A 288 6.44 10.42 0.90
C GLU A 288 5.43 9.82 1.91
N PHE A 289 4.20 9.50 1.49
CA PHE A 289 3.23 8.72 2.27
C PHE A 289 3.80 7.34 2.66
N ASN A 290 4.34 6.60 1.69
CA ASN A 290 4.97 5.30 1.95
C ASN A 290 6.18 5.42 2.88
N ARG A 291 7.03 6.45 2.68
CA ARG A 291 8.18 6.75 3.55
C ARG A 291 7.77 7.18 4.97
N LEU A 292 6.60 7.80 5.15
CA LEU A 292 6.03 8.08 6.47
C LEU A 292 5.59 6.78 7.17
N LEU A 293 4.99 5.82 6.45
CA LEU A 293 4.66 4.50 6.99
C LEU A 293 5.92 3.71 7.40
N GLU A 294 6.92 3.64 6.52
CA GLU A 294 8.25 3.05 6.82
C GLU A 294 8.85 3.66 8.11
N ALA A 295 8.81 4.99 8.23
CA ALA A 295 9.32 5.70 9.40
C ALA A 295 8.51 5.39 10.68
N THR A 296 7.19 5.18 10.58
CA THR A 296 6.39 4.72 11.73
C THR A 296 6.69 3.28 12.13
N SER A 297 6.96 2.38 11.17
CA SER A 297 7.40 1.01 11.49
C SER A 297 8.80 1.00 12.12
N PHE A 298 9.73 1.84 11.65
CA PHE A 298 11.03 2.05 12.31
C PHE A 298 10.85 2.56 13.75
N LEU A 299 10.01 3.56 13.95
CA LEU A 299 9.70 4.15 15.26
C LEU A 299 9.10 3.10 16.23
N SER A 300 8.20 2.25 15.73
CA SER A 300 7.60 1.12 16.47
C SER A 300 8.60 0.01 16.80
N HIS A 301 9.40 -0.44 15.83
CA HIS A 301 10.18 -1.68 15.94
C HIS A 301 11.64 -1.48 16.36
N GLN A 302 12.26 -0.35 16.03
CA GLN A 302 13.68 -0.07 16.33
C GLN A 302 13.87 0.84 17.56
N LEU A 303 12.88 1.68 17.88
CA LEU A 303 12.92 2.60 19.03
C LEU A 303 11.95 2.22 20.16
N ASP A 304 11.18 1.14 19.99
CA ASP A 304 10.07 0.68 20.86
C ASP A 304 9.10 1.80 21.30
N PHE A 305 8.91 2.82 20.45
CA PHE A 305 7.97 3.92 20.68
C PHE A 305 6.55 3.44 20.46
N ASN A 306 6.04 2.69 21.43
CA ASN A 306 4.74 2.01 21.38
C ASN A 306 3.80 2.44 22.52
N TYR A 307 4.31 3.10 23.55
CA TYR A 307 3.56 3.57 24.71
C TYR A 307 4.00 4.97 25.15
N ILE A 308 3.04 5.81 25.54
CA ILE A 308 3.25 7.08 26.26
C ILE A 308 2.34 7.04 27.50
N ASP A 309 2.87 7.32 28.69
CA ASP A 309 2.12 7.35 29.95
C ASP A 309 1.24 6.10 30.19
N ASN A 310 1.78 4.92 29.87
CA ASN A 310 1.10 3.60 29.87
C ASN A 310 -0.09 3.44 28.91
N ARG A 311 -0.38 4.42 28.05
CA ARG A 311 -1.32 4.31 26.94
C ARG A 311 -0.61 3.83 25.67
N PRO A 312 -1.14 2.87 24.90
CA PRO A 312 -0.60 2.51 23.60
C PRO A 312 -0.72 3.66 22.60
N ILE A 313 0.29 3.82 21.75
CA ILE A 313 0.34 4.84 20.70
C ILE A 313 -0.42 4.33 19.46
N SER A 314 -1.19 5.22 18.83
CA SER A 314 -1.88 4.92 17.58
C SER A 314 -1.04 5.21 16.33
N LEU A 315 -1.37 4.58 15.20
CA LEU A 315 -0.68 4.85 13.93
C LEU A 315 -0.80 6.34 13.53
N GLY A 316 -1.95 6.96 13.77
CA GLY A 316 -2.16 8.40 13.53
C GLY A 316 -1.21 9.28 14.35
N GLU A 317 -1.01 8.98 15.63
CA GLU A 317 -0.06 9.70 16.49
C GLU A 317 1.40 9.46 16.07
N GLY A 318 1.74 8.25 15.62
CA GLY A 318 3.05 7.95 15.04
C GLY A 318 3.32 8.78 13.78
N LEU A 319 2.36 8.85 12.86
CA LEU A 319 2.45 9.63 11.63
C LEU A 319 2.59 11.14 11.92
N GLU A 320 1.78 11.69 12.84
CA GLU A 320 1.92 13.09 13.27
C GLU A 320 3.29 13.35 13.91
N TRP A 321 3.82 12.43 14.72
CA TRP A 321 5.15 12.56 15.32
C TRP A 321 6.26 12.60 14.26
N VAL A 322 6.22 11.72 13.25
CA VAL A 322 7.18 11.71 12.14
C VAL A 322 7.09 12.99 11.31
N ILE A 323 5.88 13.44 10.94
CA ILE A 323 5.67 14.69 10.17
C ILE A 323 6.25 15.90 10.93
N ASN A 324 5.99 16.02 12.23
CA ASN A 324 6.55 17.07 13.07
C ASN A 324 8.09 17.04 13.12
N LEU A 325 8.71 15.86 13.12
CA LEU A 325 10.17 15.72 13.03
C LEU A 325 10.72 16.15 11.65
N GLN A 326 10.03 15.89 10.54
CA GLN A 326 10.49 16.37 9.23
C GLN A 326 10.32 17.90 9.07
N GLU A 327 9.23 18.48 9.57
CA GLU A 327 9.09 19.93 9.64
C GLU A 327 10.20 20.58 10.48
N LYS A 328 10.56 19.96 11.62
CA LYS A 328 11.67 20.40 12.46
C LYS A 328 13.01 20.34 11.70
N ASN A 329 13.28 19.23 11.00
CA ASN A 329 14.48 19.00 10.19
C ASN A 329 14.65 20.07 9.10
N VAL A 330 13.56 20.47 8.42
CA VAL A 330 13.57 21.59 7.46
C VAL A 330 13.97 22.91 8.13
N LYS A 331 13.35 23.24 9.27
CA LYS A 331 13.66 24.46 10.04
C LYS A 331 15.11 24.46 10.57
N GLU A 332 15.64 23.31 11.00
CA GLU A 332 17.04 23.17 11.43
C GLU A 332 18.03 23.33 10.28
N LYS A 333 17.71 22.86 9.06
CA LYS A 333 18.51 23.11 7.85
C LYS A 333 18.53 24.59 7.47
N GLN A 334 17.37 25.26 7.47
CA GLN A 334 17.26 26.71 7.24
C GLN A 334 18.12 27.50 8.23
N VAL A 335 17.99 27.22 9.54
CA VAL A 335 18.79 27.89 10.58
C VAL A 335 20.29 27.63 10.41
N THR A 336 20.69 26.43 9.96
CA THR A 336 22.11 26.10 9.73
C THR A 336 22.67 26.81 8.49
N HIS A 337 21.89 26.90 7.41
CA HIS A 337 22.23 27.66 6.21
C HIS A 337 22.42 29.15 6.54
N TRP A 338 21.43 29.80 7.16
CA TRP A 338 21.51 31.24 7.48
C TRP A 338 22.61 31.56 8.50
N LYS A 339 22.91 30.67 9.47
CA LYS A 339 24.09 30.81 10.34
C LYS A 339 25.41 30.78 9.57
N THR A 340 25.47 30.05 8.45
CA THR A 340 26.67 29.96 7.60
C THR A 340 26.83 31.24 6.77
N VAL A 341 25.74 31.75 6.19
CA VAL A 341 25.68 33.06 5.52
C VAL A 341 26.12 34.19 6.47
N VAL A 342 25.53 34.30 7.67
CA VAL A 342 25.90 35.32 8.66
C VAL A 342 27.38 35.22 9.05
N LYS A 343 27.91 34.02 9.29
CA LYS A 343 29.34 33.80 9.60
C LYS A 343 30.28 34.25 8.47
N LEU A 344 29.87 34.09 7.21
CA LEU A 344 30.62 34.59 6.06
C LEU A 344 30.50 36.12 5.91
N GLN A 345 29.32 36.71 6.13
CA GLN A 345 29.13 38.16 6.14
C GLN A 345 29.92 38.84 7.28
N GLU A 346 30.02 38.21 8.46
CA GLU A 346 30.91 38.66 9.54
C GLU A 346 32.39 38.60 9.15
N LYS A 347 32.82 37.53 8.47
CA LYS A 347 34.19 37.42 7.92
C LYS A 347 34.45 38.50 6.87
N LEU A 348 33.51 38.73 5.95
CA LEU A 348 33.58 39.78 4.92
C LEU A 348 33.72 41.16 5.57
N LYS A 349 32.87 41.49 6.55
CA LYS A 349 32.95 42.73 7.33
C LYS A 349 34.31 42.93 8.00
N MET A 350 34.93 41.87 8.53
CA MET A 350 36.29 41.94 9.08
C MET A 350 37.36 42.19 7.99
N VAL A 351 37.22 41.61 6.80
CA VAL A 351 38.12 41.85 5.66
C VAL A 351 37.98 43.29 5.14
N LEU A 352 36.76 43.76 4.93
CA LEU A 352 36.47 45.14 4.48
C LEU A 352 36.98 46.20 5.47
N ASN A 353 36.80 45.98 6.78
CA ASN A 353 37.37 46.87 7.81
C ASN A 353 38.90 46.90 7.78
N LYS A 354 39.56 45.76 7.56
CA LYS A 354 41.02 45.70 7.38
C LYS A 354 41.47 46.44 6.14
N LEU A 355 40.84 46.17 4.99
CA LEU A 355 41.10 46.87 3.73
C LEU A 355 41.00 48.38 3.92
N HIS A 356 39.91 48.90 4.50
CA HIS A 356 39.75 50.33 4.76
C HIS A 356 40.90 50.91 5.59
N SER A 357 41.30 50.26 6.69
CA SER A 357 42.44 50.70 7.51
C SER A 357 43.81 50.62 6.78
N LEU A 358 43.94 49.69 5.84
CA LEU A 358 45.16 49.45 5.06
C LEU A 358 45.27 50.43 3.89
N HIS A 359 44.15 50.82 3.28
CA HIS A 359 44.08 51.89 2.28
C HIS A 359 44.66 53.20 2.82
N ASP A 360 44.21 53.63 4.00
CA ASP A 360 44.66 54.89 4.59
C ASP A 360 46.15 54.84 4.97
N LYS A 361 46.62 53.68 5.46
CA LYS A 361 48.04 53.39 5.70
C LYS A 361 48.88 53.41 4.42
N ILE A 362 48.38 52.86 3.31
CA ILE A 362 49.02 52.91 1.99
C ILE A 362 49.10 54.36 1.51
N GLY A 363 48.02 55.15 1.63
CA GLY A 363 48.00 56.57 1.29
C GLY A 363 49.01 57.40 2.09
N GLN A 364 49.13 57.15 3.40
CA GLN A 364 50.17 57.77 4.23
C GLN A 364 51.58 57.36 3.79
N LEU A 365 51.85 56.06 3.65
CA LEU A 365 53.18 55.55 3.27
C LEU A 365 53.60 56.04 1.87
N HIS A 366 52.67 56.16 0.94
CA HIS A 366 52.91 56.70 -0.39
C HIS A 366 53.35 58.17 -0.31
N LYS A 367 52.62 59.00 0.45
CA LYS A 367 52.92 60.42 0.66
C LYS A 367 54.26 60.64 1.39
N GLU A 368 54.57 59.82 2.40
CA GLU A 368 55.87 59.83 3.07
C GLU A 368 57.02 59.47 2.11
N HIS A 369 56.83 58.45 1.27
CA HIS A 369 57.79 58.03 0.25
C HIS A 369 57.99 59.09 -0.85
N GLU A 370 56.92 59.74 -1.29
CA GLU A 370 56.94 60.82 -2.29
C GLU A 370 57.73 62.05 -1.81
N GLN A 371 57.47 62.52 -0.59
CA GLN A 371 58.23 63.62 0.03
C GLN A 371 59.74 63.31 0.25
N LEU A 372 60.09 62.03 0.33
CA LEU A 372 61.49 61.58 0.32
C LEU A 372 62.05 61.49 -1.10
N SER A 373 61.23 61.21 -2.11
CA SER A 373 61.59 61.16 -3.54
C SER A 373 62.14 62.49 -4.05
N GLU A 374 61.48 63.60 -3.73
CA GLU A 374 61.83 64.96 -4.19
C GLU A 374 63.29 65.36 -3.86
N LYS A 375 63.87 64.82 -2.78
CA LYS A 375 65.22 65.14 -2.28
C LYS A 375 66.33 64.31 -2.95
N ARG A 376 66.08 63.80 -4.16
CA ARG A 376 66.91 62.79 -4.87
C ARG A 376 68.39 63.14 -5.01
N ASN A 377 68.71 64.40 -5.29
CA ASN A 377 70.07 64.82 -5.69
C ASN A 377 71.04 65.10 -4.53
N SER A 378 70.65 64.88 -3.26
CA SER A 378 71.51 65.13 -2.10
C SER A 378 71.21 64.19 -0.92
N ARG A 379 71.16 62.88 -1.18
CA ARG A 379 70.96 61.86 -0.13
C ARG A 379 72.29 61.38 0.44
N ASN A 380 72.40 61.41 1.77
CA ASN A 380 73.38 60.61 2.50
C ASN A 380 72.85 59.17 2.69
N ILE A 381 73.71 58.27 3.19
CA ILE A 381 73.37 56.85 3.38
C ILE A 381 72.14 56.63 4.28
N THR A 382 71.96 57.47 5.30
CA THR A 382 70.83 57.41 6.24
C THR A 382 69.51 57.77 5.57
N ASN A 383 69.49 58.83 4.75
CA ASN A 383 68.30 59.26 4.02
C ASN A 383 67.91 58.25 2.92
N GLU A 384 68.90 57.63 2.26
CA GLU A 384 68.66 56.56 1.28
C GLU A 384 68.14 55.27 1.95
N PHE A 385 68.62 54.94 3.16
CA PHE A 385 68.07 53.84 3.96
C PHE A 385 66.60 54.09 4.32
N VAL A 386 66.25 55.26 4.87
CA VAL A 386 64.86 55.61 5.23
C VAL A 386 63.93 55.56 4.01
N TYR A 387 64.37 56.08 2.86
CA TYR A 387 63.62 55.97 1.60
C TYR A 387 63.36 54.51 1.20
N ARG A 388 64.37 53.63 1.26
CA ARG A 388 64.21 52.21 0.92
C ARG A 388 63.38 51.42 1.93
N VAL A 389 63.43 51.78 3.21
CA VAL A 389 62.52 51.24 4.24
C VAL A 389 61.08 51.63 3.91
N LYS A 390 60.80 52.91 3.62
CA LYS A 390 59.45 53.36 3.26
C LYS A 390 58.91 52.74 1.97
N LEU A 391 59.75 52.56 0.96
CA LEU A 391 59.40 51.81 -0.24
C LEU A 391 59.02 50.35 0.08
N ARG A 392 59.78 49.69 0.96
CA ARG A 392 59.50 48.30 1.39
C ARG A 392 58.24 48.20 2.26
N GLU A 393 58.00 49.16 3.16
CA GLU A 393 56.75 49.24 3.94
C GLU A 393 55.54 49.39 3.03
N LEU A 394 55.61 50.28 2.03
CA LEU A 394 54.57 50.48 1.03
C LEU A 394 54.34 49.21 0.18
N GLN A 395 55.41 48.59 -0.33
CA GLN A 395 55.32 47.33 -1.09
C GLN A 395 54.71 46.18 -0.29
N ASN A 396 55.07 46.04 1.00
CA ASN A 396 54.47 45.06 1.89
C ASN A 396 52.97 45.36 2.11
N ALA A 397 52.58 46.62 2.30
CA ALA A 397 51.20 47.02 2.51
C ALA A 397 50.33 46.79 1.27
N CYS A 398 50.83 47.09 0.05
CA CYS A 398 50.13 46.76 -1.19
C CYS A 398 49.96 45.23 -1.35
N LYS A 399 50.97 44.43 -1.01
CA LYS A 399 50.86 42.97 -1.06
C LYS A 399 49.85 42.41 -0.04
N GLU A 400 49.76 43.01 1.15
CA GLU A 400 48.73 42.68 2.15
C GLU A 400 47.32 43.06 1.65
N TRP A 401 47.20 44.18 0.91
CA TRP A 401 45.97 44.61 0.26
C TRP A 401 45.51 43.62 -0.82
N ASP A 402 46.40 43.24 -1.75
CA ASP A 402 46.09 42.27 -2.81
C ASP A 402 45.58 40.93 -2.22
N GLN A 403 46.20 40.47 -1.13
CA GLN A 403 45.78 39.26 -0.40
C GLN A 403 44.43 39.40 0.31
N LEU A 404 44.06 40.61 0.74
CA LEU A 404 42.75 40.87 1.35
C LEU A 404 41.66 41.07 0.31
N VAL A 405 41.96 41.61 -0.88
CA VAL A 405 41.02 41.71 -2.02
C VAL A 405 40.65 40.33 -2.55
N GLU A 406 41.62 39.42 -2.74
CA GLU A 406 41.29 38.05 -3.17
C GLU A 406 40.50 37.31 -2.07
N GLN A 407 40.81 37.54 -0.77
CA GLN A 407 40.00 37.02 0.34
C GLN A 407 38.59 37.62 0.43
N GLN A 408 38.39 38.87 0.01
CA GLN A 408 37.07 39.50 -0.09
C GLN A 408 36.24 38.76 -1.14
N ARG A 409 36.78 38.67 -2.36
CA ARG A 409 36.18 37.97 -3.50
C ARG A 409 35.84 36.52 -3.17
N GLU A 410 36.78 35.79 -2.57
CA GLU A 410 36.57 34.41 -2.11
C GLU A 410 35.38 34.23 -1.16
N ILE A 411 34.97 35.26 -0.43
CA ILE A 411 33.83 35.24 0.48
C ILE A 411 32.55 35.69 -0.24
N GLU A 412 32.65 36.68 -1.13
CA GLU A 412 31.54 37.16 -1.97
C GLU A 412 31.05 36.06 -2.92
N ASP A 413 31.96 35.36 -3.62
CA ASP A 413 31.63 34.22 -4.48
C ASP A 413 30.89 33.10 -3.70
N LYS A 414 31.35 32.79 -2.46
CA LYS A 414 30.74 31.78 -1.58
C LYS A 414 29.42 32.23 -0.95
N LEU A 415 29.21 33.53 -0.77
CA LEU A 415 27.92 34.08 -0.35
C LEU A 415 26.91 33.98 -1.49
N GLN A 416 27.31 34.31 -2.73
CA GLN A 416 26.46 34.17 -3.91
C GLN A 416 26.06 32.71 -4.18
N GLU A 417 26.98 31.75 -3.98
CA GLU A 417 26.69 30.31 -4.09
C GLU A 417 25.60 29.85 -3.10
N LEU A 418 25.68 30.31 -1.84
CA LEU A 418 24.69 30.01 -0.80
C LEU A 418 23.35 30.70 -1.08
N GLU A 419 23.36 31.99 -1.40
CA GLU A 419 22.13 32.77 -1.68
C GLU A 419 21.39 32.25 -2.94
N ALA A 420 22.10 31.63 -3.88
CA ALA A 420 21.51 30.93 -5.03
C ALA A 420 20.99 29.51 -4.70
N SER A 421 21.37 28.94 -3.56
CA SER A 421 21.10 27.54 -3.19
C SER A 421 20.46 27.39 -1.78
N PRO A 422 19.30 28.02 -1.51
CA PRO A 422 18.61 27.87 -0.23
C PRO A 422 18.07 26.45 -0.03
N PRO A 423 17.98 25.96 1.24
CA PRO A 423 17.25 24.74 1.55
C PRO A 423 15.73 24.95 1.39
N SER A 424 14.97 23.85 1.28
CA SER A 424 13.51 23.87 1.13
C SER A 424 12.80 24.80 2.13
N ASP A 425 11.85 25.62 1.66
CA ASP A 425 11.06 26.52 2.50
C ASP A 425 10.11 25.79 3.46
N VAL A 426 9.54 24.69 2.99
CA VAL A 426 8.56 23.86 3.73
C VAL A 426 8.87 22.37 3.52
N TYR A 427 8.35 21.52 4.40
CA TYR A 427 8.34 20.07 4.21
C TYR A 427 7.25 19.66 3.20
N LEU A 428 6.02 20.14 3.42
CA LEU A 428 4.87 19.98 2.53
C LEU A 428 4.14 21.32 2.42
N SER A 429 3.67 21.70 1.23
CA SER A 429 2.72 22.82 1.12
C SER A 429 1.31 22.39 1.53
N SER A 430 0.39 23.34 1.73
CA SER A 430 -1.01 23.02 2.05
C SER A 430 -1.69 22.13 0.99
N ARG A 431 -1.30 22.26 -0.29
CA ARG A 431 -1.80 21.42 -1.39
C ARG A 431 -1.22 20.01 -1.33
N ASP A 432 0.07 19.88 -1.05
CA ASP A 432 0.72 18.58 -0.87
C ASP A 432 0.15 17.83 0.34
N ARG A 433 -0.14 18.57 1.43
CA ARG A 433 -0.79 18.01 2.63
C ARG A 433 -2.23 17.56 2.38
N GLN A 434 -3.00 18.27 1.54
CA GLN A 434 -4.35 17.82 1.14
C GLN A 434 -4.30 16.51 0.34
N ILE A 435 -3.36 16.36 -0.59
CA ILE A 435 -3.14 15.11 -1.32
C ILE A 435 -2.70 13.99 -0.34
N LEU A 436 -1.80 14.28 0.61
CA LEU A 436 -1.37 13.32 1.63
C LEU A 436 -2.54 12.86 2.51
N ASP A 437 -3.44 13.78 2.89
CA ASP A 437 -4.66 13.44 3.63
C ASP A 437 -5.61 12.53 2.82
N TRP A 438 -5.55 12.52 1.47
CA TRP A 438 -6.27 11.53 0.65
C TRP A 438 -5.64 10.13 0.76
N HIS A 439 -4.31 9.99 0.77
CA HIS A 439 -3.67 8.68 1.02
C HIS A 439 -3.99 8.17 2.44
N PHE A 440 -4.02 9.06 3.44
CA PHE A 440 -4.53 8.71 4.77
C PHE A 440 -6.02 8.31 4.73
N ALA A 441 -6.88 8.97 3.94
CA ALA A 441 -8.27 8.58 3.75
C ALA A 441 -8.40 7.16 3.16
N ASN A 442 -7.56 6.82 2.18
CA ASN A 442 -7.52 5.50 1.56
C ASN A 442 -7.08 4.41 2.56
N LEU A 443 -6.15 4.73 3.46
CA LEU A 443 -5.72 3.84 4.55
C LEU A 443 -6.82 3.65 5.62
N GLU A 444 -7.54 4.72 5.98
CA GLU A 444 -8.70 4.66 6.87
C GLU A 444 -9.89 3.92 6.24
N PHE A 445 -10.06 4.01 4.91
CA PHE A 445 -11.01 3.22 4.12
C PHE A 445 -10.68 1.72 4.18
N ALA A 446 -9.41 1.34 3.93
CA ALA A 446 -8.96 -0.05 3.97
C ALA A 446 -9.17 -0.68 5.36
N ASN A 447 -8.81 0.05 6.42
CA ASN A 447 -8.98 -0.35 7.81
C ASN A 447 -10.42 -0.18 8.34
N ALA A 448 -11.28 0.52 7.61
CA ALA A 448 -12.61 0.99 8.03
C ALA A 448 -12.63 1.74 9.38
N THR A 449 -11.55 2.43 9.76
CA THR A 449 -11.46 3.20 11.02
C THR A 449 -10.43 4.33 10.92
N PRO A 450 -10.61 5.43 11.68
CA PRO A 450 -9.57 6.44 11.82
C PRO A 450 -8.22 5.89 12.30
N LEU A 451 -7.11 6.43 11.80
CA LEU A 451 -5.74 6.02 12.13
C LEU A 451 -5.42 6.21 13.62
N SER A 452 -6.15 7.10 14.32
CA SER A 452 -6.09 7.30 15.77
C SER A 452 -6.57 6.09 16.58
N ASN A 453 -7.23 5.12 15.95
CA ASN A 453 -7.73 3.90 16.60
C ASN A 453 -6.88 2.66 16.24
N LEU A 454 -5.98 2.77 15.27
CA LEU A 454 -5.11 1.67 14.83
C LEU A 454 -3.89 1.57 15.75
N SER A 455 -3.54 0.35 16.16
CA SER A 455 -2.35 0.09 17.00
C SER A 455 -1.08 0.25 16.18
N LEU A 456 -0.21 1.20 16.55
CA LEU A 456 1.06 1.48 15.84
C LEU A 456 1.95 0.24 15.63
N LYS A 457 1.83 -0.78 16.50
CA LYS A 457 2.62 -2.03 16.44
C LYS A 457 1.95 -3.20 15.73
N HIS A 458 0.63 -3.13 15.47
CA HIS A 458 -0.20 -4.31 15.19
C HIS A 458 -1.39 -4.01 14.26
N TRP A 459 -1.29 -3.01 13.38
CA TRP A 459 -2.35 -2.68 12.42
C TRP A 459 -2.17 -3.42 11.09
N ASP A 460 -0.92 -3.79 10.82
CA ASP A 460 -0.27 -4.42 9.67
C ASP A 460 0.12 -5.90 9.95
N GLN A 461 -0.33 -6.45 11.08
CA GLN A 461 0.07 -7.79 11.57
C GLN A 461 -0.42 -8.97 10.70
N ASP A 462 -1.28 -8.72 9.71
CA ASP A 462 -1.78 -9.73 8.77
C ASP A 462 -1.27 -9.56 7.32
N ASP A 463 -0.42 -8.55 7.06
CA ASP A 463 0.23 -8.32 5.74
C ASP A 463 1.14 -9.51 5.33
N ASP A 464 1.79 -10.17 6.30
CA ASP A 464 2.55 -11.43 6.14
C ASP A 464 1.73 -12.59 5.52
N PHE A 465 0.40 -12.44 5.42
CA PHE A 465 -0.53 -13.44 4.91
C PHE A 465 -1.35 -12.95 3.69
N GLU A 466 -0.91 -11.89 3.00
CA GLU A 466 -1.57 -11.42 1.77
C GLU A 466 -1.65 -12.52 0.69
N PHE A 467 -2.74 -12.53 -0.07
CA PHE A 467 -2.97 -13.47 -1.16
C PHE A 467 -2.42 -12.96 -2.49
N SER A 468 -1.65 -13.78 -3.19
CA SER A 468 -1.01 -13.36 -4.45
C SER A 468 -1.99 -13.25 -5.62
N GLY A 469 -1.62 -12.39 -6.57
CA GLY A 469 -2.42 -12.05 -7.77
C GLY A 469 -3.28 -10.80 -7.59
N SER A 470 -3.68 -10.19 -8.71
CA SER A 470 -4.42 -8.91 -8.68
C SER A 470 -5.80 -9.01 -8.03
N HIS A 471 -6.22 -7.94 -7.37
CA HIS A 471 -7.56 -7.79 -6.79
C HIS A 471 -8.66 -7.83 -7.86
N LEU A 472 -9.78 -8.51 -7.55
CA LEU A 472 -10.92 -8.69 -8.45
C LEU A 472 -12.23 -8.22 -7.82
N THR A 473 -13.21 -7.81 -8.63
CA THR A 473 -14.60 -7.55 -8.20
C THR A 473 -15.54 -8.66 -8.65
N VAL A 474 -16.65 -8.86 -7.93
CA VAL A 474 -17.70 -9.84 -8.30
C VAL A 474 -18.82 -9.13 -9.07
N ARG A 475 -18.71 -9.06 -10.40
CA ARG A 475 -19.56 -8.24 -11.28
C ARG A 475 -21.06 -8.55 -11.17
N ASN A 476 -21.41 -9.83 -11.01
CA ASN A 476 -22.80 -10.26 -10.83
C ASN A 476 -23.32 -10.15 -9.38
N GLY A 477 -22.52 -9.57 -8.48
CA GLY A 477 -22.88 -9.22 -7.11
C GLY A 477 -22.63 -10.35 -6.12
N TYR A 478 -21.78 -10.09 -5.14
CA TYR A 478 -21.17 -11.06 -4.21
C TYR A 478 -22.18 -11.83 -3.34
N SER A 479 -23.46 -11.42 -3.29
CA SER A 479 -24.54 -12.24 -2.71
C SER A 479 -24.71 -13.63 -3.36
N CYS A 480 -24.17 -13.87 -4.56
CA CYS A 480 -24.16 -15.19 -5.18
C CYS A 480 -23.50 -16.26 -4.28
N VAL A 481 -22.41 -15.93 -3.58
CA VAL A 481 -21.66 -16.86 -2.72
C VAL A 481 -22.47 -17.34 -1.49
N PRO A 482 -22.98 -16.46 -0.61
CA PRO A 482 -23.80 -16.91 0.53
C PRO A 482 -25.16 -17.47 0.11
N VAL A 483 -25.68 -17.16 -1.09
CA VAL A 483 -26.88 -17.83 -1.62
C VAL A 483 -26.55 -19.27 -2.03
N GLY A 484 -25.46 -19.50 -2.78
CA GLY A 484 -25.02 -20.87 -3.11
C GLY A 484 -24.71 -21.71 -1.87
N LEU A 485 -23.98 -21.14 -0.90
CA LEU A 485 -23.69 -21.81 0.37
C LEU A 485 -24.93 -22.07 1.24
N SER A 486 -26.08 -21.44 0.97
CA SER A 486 -27.33 -21.67 1.71
C SER A 486 -28.16 -22.85 1.21
N GLU A 487 -27.82 -23.43 0.06
CA GLU A 487 -28.56 -24.55 -0.50
C GLU A 487 -28.49 -25.80 0.40
N GLY A 488 -29.65 -26.41 0.66
CA GLY A 488 -29.77 -27.62 1.48
C GLY A 488 -29.64 -27.43 3.01
N LEU A 489 -29.60 -26.19 3.51
CA LEU A 489 -29.55 -25.88 4.95
C LEU A 489 -30.91 -25.48 5.52
N ASP A 490 -31.18 -25.82 6.78
CA ASP A 490 -32.33 -25.27 7.52
C ASP A 490 -32.00 -23.86 8.04
N ILE A 491 -32.54 -22.82 7.41
CA ILE A 491 -32.29 -21.43 7.76
C ILE A 491 -33.60 -20.72 8.16
N ARG A 492 -33.65 -20.26 9.41
CA ARG A 492 -34.76 -19.50 9.99
C ARG A 492 -34.46 -18.00 9.89
N LEU A 493 -34.90 -17.37 8.80
CA LEU A 493 -34.83 -15.93 8.56
C LEU A 493 -35.83 -15.14 9.43
N ASN A 494 -35.57 -13.85 9.66
CA ASN A 494 -36.31 -12.95 10.56
C ASN A 494 -36.32 -13.41 12.04
N THR A 495 -35.43 -14.32 12.43
CA THR A 495 -35.36 -14.97 13.74
C THR A 495 -34.19 -14.41 14.53
N ALA A 496 -34.43 -13.36 15.32
CA ALA A 496 -33.40 -12.74 16.15
C ALA A 496 -33.22 -13.52 17.45
N VAL A 497 -32.01 -14.05 17.68
CA VAL A 497 -31.60 -14.59 18.98
C VAL A 497 -31.58 -13.46 20.02
N ARG A 498 -32.13 -13.74 21.20
CA ARG A 498 -32.24 -12.81 22.34
C ARG A 498 -31.49 -13.29 23.58
N LYS A 499 -31.44 -14.61 23.80
CA LYS A 499 -30.72 -15.23 24.92
C LYS A 499 -30.06 -16.53 24.47
N ILE A 500 -28.84 -16.78 24.93
CA ILE A 500 -28.10 -18.03 24.77
C ILE A 500 -27.83 -18.58 26.16
N SER A 501 -28.54 -19.65 26.54
CA SER A 501 -28.26 -20.40 27.76
C SER A 501 -27.35 -21.58 27.43
N TYR A 502 -26.28 -21.82 28.18
CA TYR A 502 -25.36 -22.94 27.95
C TYR A 502 -24.97 -23.64 29.26
N THR A 503 -24.93 -24.97 29.22
CA THR A 503 -24.74 -25.84 30.39
C THR A 503 -23.95 -27.09 30.03
N ASN A 504 -23.57 -27.89 31.03
CA ASN A 504 -22.92 -29.19 30.81
C ASN A 504 -23.84 -30.23 30.13
N SER A 505 -25.13 -29.95 29.96
CA SER A 505 -26.12 -30.81 29.30
C SER A 505 -26.68 -30.19 28.01
N GLY A 506 -25.92 -29.30 27.36
CA GLY A 506 -26.30 -28.65 26.10
C GLY A 506 -26.75 -27.20 26.25
N VAL A 507 -27.42 -26.70 25.22
CA VAL A 507 -27.75 -25.27 25.03
C VAL A 507 -29.25 -25.03 24.81
N GLU A 508 -29.72 -23.86 25.25
CA GLU A 508 -31.07 -23.34 24.95
C GLU A 508 -30.99 -21.91 24.42
N VAL A 509 -31.42 -21.71 23.17
CA VAL A 509 -31.37 -20.43 22.47
C VAL A 509 -32.79 -19.88 22.33
N VAL A 510 -33.05 -18.75 23.01
CA VAL A 510 -34.33 -18.04 22.93
C VAL A 510 -34.28 -17.05 21.79
N VAL A 511 -35.28 -17.10 20.92
CA VAL A 511 -35.45 -16.24 19.75
C VAL A 511 -36.75 -15.46 19.82
N SER A 512 -36.86 -14.37 19.06
CA SER A 512 -38.14 -13.76 18.70
C SER A 512 -38.06 -13.14 17.30
N ASN A 513 -39.19 -12.72 16.74
CA ASN A 513 -39.21 -12.04 15.45
C ASN A 513 -38.34 -10.77 15.50
N ALA A 514 -37.47 -10.60 14.52
CA ALA A 514 -36.49 -9.52 14.50
C ALA A 514 -37.08 -8.11 14.34
N ARG A 515 -38.27 -7.98 13.72
CA ARG A 515 -38.90 -6.69 13.39
C ARG A 515 -39.79 -6.15 14.50
N ASN A 516 -40.58 -7.02 15.14
CA ASN A 516 -41.62 -6.64 16.10
C ASN A 516 -41.52 -7.36 17.45
N HIS A 517 -40.48 -8.16 17.67
CA HIS A 517 -40.22 -8.91 18.90
C HIS A 517 -41.30 -9.94 19.29
N SER A 518 -42.28 -10.21 18.41
CA SER A 518 -43.35 -11.18 18.66
C SER A 518 -42.87 -12.63 18.54
N ASN A 519 -43.76 -13.56 18.90
CA ASN A 519 -43.60 -15.01 18.75
C ASN A 519 -42.27 -15.53 19.34
N PRO A 520 -42.04 -15.36 20.65
CA PRO A 520 -40.85 -15.91 21.30
C PRO A 520 -40.87 -17.45 21.23
N ALA A 521 -39.72 -18.04 20.91
CA ALA A 521 -39.52 -19.48 20.86
C ALA A 521 -38.16 -19.88 21.46
N THR A 522 -38.01 -21.14 21.85
CA THR A 522 -36.76 -21.68 22.39
C THR A 522 -36.34 -22.89 21.58
N HIS A 523 -35.15 -22.82 20.99
CA HIS A 523 -34.49 -23.95 20.34
C HIS A 523 -33.52 -24.60 21.34
N LYS A 524 -33.48 -25.94 21.39
CA LYS A 524 -32.49 -26.69 22.18
C LYS A 524 -31.54 -27.42 21.24
N ALA A 525 -30.29 -27.57 21.66
CA ALA A 525 -29.29 -28.36 20.93
C ALA A 525 -28.17 -28.84 21.87
N ASP A 526 -27.28 -29.69 21.36
CA ASP A 526 -26.07 -30.12 22.07
C ASP A 526 -25.02 -29.00 22.09
N ALA A 527 -24.93 -28.20 21.02
CA ALA A 527 -23.96 -27.10 20.89
C ALA A 527 -24.55 -25.85 20.21
N VAL A 528 -23.91 -24.69 20.45
CA VAL A 528 -24.19 -23.42 19.77
C VAL A 528 -22.93 -22.86 19.12
N LEU A 529 -23.02 -22.47 17.85
CA LEU A 529 -21.97 -21.74 17.14
C LEU A 529 -22.39 -20.28 16.98
N CYS A 530 -21.74 -19.39 17.73
CA CYS A 530 -22.01 -17.96 17.68
C CYS A 530 -21.18 -17.26 16.60
N THR A 531 -21.81 -16.79 15.51
CA THR A 531 -21.15 -15.97 14.46
C THR A 531 -21.60 -14.51 14.47
N LEU A 532 -22.14 -14.03 15.60
CA LEU A 532 -22.54 -12.64 15.80
C LEU A 532 -21.36 -11.68 15.51
N PRO A 533 -21.57 -10.58 14.76
CA PRO A 533 -20.52 -9.58 14.54
C PRO A 533 -20.00 -8.99 15.86
N LEU A 534 -18.70 -8.66 15.91
CA LEU A 534 -18.08 -8.10 17.12
C LEU A 534 -18.80 -6.84 17.65
N GLY A 535 -19.34 -5.98 16.78
CA GLY A 535 -20.17 -4.85 17.21
C GLY A 535 -21.45 -5.25 17.97
N VAL A 536 -22.06 -6.40 17.65
CA VAL A 536 -23.18 -6.96 18.42
C VAL A 536 -22.69 -7.54 19.74
N LEU A 537 -21.55 -8.24 19.74
CA LEU A 537 -20.95 -8.75 20.97
C LEU A 537 -20.58 -7.62 21.95
N LYS A 538 -20.02 -6.50 21.46
CA LYS A 538 -19.75 -5.29 22.26
C LYS A 538 -21.02 -4.71 22.91
N GLN A 539 -22.17 -4.75 22.23
CA GLN A 539 -23.46 -4.38 22.84
C GLN A 539 -23.91 -5.40 23.90
N SER A 540 -23.73 -6.70 23.64
CA SER A 540 -24.11 -7.79 24.53
C SER A 540 -23.26 -7.91 25.81
N THR A 541 -22.02 -7.41 25.80
CA THR A 541 -21.12 -7.39 26.98
C THR A 541 -20.89 -5.98 27.55
N GLY A 542 -21.55 -4.96 26.99
CA GLY A 542 -21.43 -3.57 27.43
C GLY A 542 -22.31 -3.25 28.65
N THR A 543 -22.04 -2.11 29.29
CA THR A 543 -22.82 -1.62 30.44
C THR A 543 -24.24 -1.16 30.08
N SER A 544 -24.52 -0.87 28.80
CA SER A 544 -25.85 -0.50 28.31
C SER A 544 -26.68 -1.73 27.92
N THR A 545 -27.15 -2.45 28.94
CA THR A 545 -27.89 -3.72 28.80
C THR A 545 -29.29 -3.57 28.16
N ASN A 546 -29.78 -2.35 27.97
CA ASN A 546 -31.12 -2.05 27.48
C ASN A 546 -31.24 -1.93 25.94
N SER A 547 -30.19 -2.28 25.17
CA SER A 547 -30.30 -2.35 23.71
C SER A 547 -31.30 -3.45 23.29
N PRO A 548 -32.34 -3.15 22.48
CA PRO A 548 -33.28 -4.15 21.98
C PRO A 548 -32.65 -5.12 20.96
N HIS A 549 -31.36 -4.94 20.63
CA HIS A 549 -30.59 -5.82 19.74
C HIS A 549 -29.45 -6.55 20.46
N SER A 550 -29.37 -6.46 21.80
CA SER A 550 -28.43 -7.23 22.61
C SER A 550 -28.81 -8.72 22.69
N VAL A 551 -27.83 -9.56 23.03
CA VAL A 551 -27.99 -11.01 23.23
C VAL A 551 -27.46 -11.40 24.61
N THR A 552 -28.34 -11.83 25.51
CA THR A 552 -27.95 -12.21 26.88
C THR A 552 -27.31 -13.60 26.89
N PHE A 553 -26.11 -13.73 27.45
CA PHE A 553 -25.46 -15.01 27.71
C PHE A 553 -25.76 -15.47 29.15
N VAL A 554 -26.14 -16.75 29.33
CA VAL A 554 -26.37 -17.35 30.66
C VAL A 554 -25.68 -18.73 30.75
N PRO A 555 -24.65 -18.91 31.61
CA PRO A 555 -24.00 -17.89 32.44
C PRO A 555 -23.37 -16.77 31.59
N ALA A 556 -22.96 -15.69 32.24
CA ALA A 556 -22.24 -14.62 31.54
C ALA A 556 -20.93 -15.16 30.91
N LEU A 557 -20.50 -14.53 29.81
CA LEU A 557 -19.22 -14.85 29.20
C LEU A 557 -18.08 -14.62 30.20
N PRO A 558 -17.04 -15.48 30.22
CA PRO A 558 -15.92 -15.33 31.17
C PRO A 558 -15.13 -14.05 30.89
N GLN A 559 -14.55 -13.45 31.93
CA GLN A 559 -13.95 -12.11 31.86
C GLN A 559 -12.93 -11.96 30.72
N TRP A 560 -12.04 -12.94 30.52
CA TRP A 560 -11.05 -12.92 29.42
C TRP A 560 -11.67 -12.77 28.02
N LYS A 561 -12.90 -13.25 27.81
CA LYS A 561 -13.65 -13.09 26.56
C LYS A 561 -14.29 -11.70 26.47
N ILE A 562 -14.83 -11.18 27.58
CA ILE A 562 -15.34 -9.81 27.68
C ILE A 562 -14.22 -8.79 27.42
N ASP A 563 -13.05 -8.96 28.03
CA ASP A 563 -11.91 -8.07 27.85
C ASP A 563 -11.40 -8.07 26.40
N ALA A 564 -11.39 -9.24 25.74
CA ALA A 564 -11.04 -9.35 24.33
C ALA A 564 -12.08 -8.66 23.42
N ILE A 565 -13.39 -8.85 23.69
CA ILE A 565 -14.48 -8.14 22.99
C ILE A 565 -14.37 -6.62 23.22
N SER A 566 -13.92 -6.18 24.40
CA SER A 566 -13.69 -4.79 24.73
C SER A 566 -12.52 -4.20 23.93
N ARG A 567 -11.33 -4.83 24.00
CA ARG A 567 -10.08 -4.34 23.36
C ARG A 567 -10.11 -4.32 21.82
N LEU A 568 -10.71 -5.32 21.17
CA LEU A 568 -10.68 -5.43 19.71
C LEU A 568 -11.43 -4.27 19.04
N GLY A 569 -10.85 -3.64 18.02
CA GLY A 569 -11.52 -2.63 17.20
C GLY A 569 -12.71 -3.19 16.43
N PHE A 570 -13.69 -2.34 16.11
CA PHE A 570 -14.76 -2.69 15.17
C PHE A 570 -15.15 -1.45 14.37
N GLY A 571 -14.58 -1.34 13.17
CA GLY A 571 -14.70 -0.17 12.29
C GLY A 571 -16.08 0.02 11.65
N ASN A 572 -16.21 1.11 10.90
CA ASN A 572 -17.39 1.51 10.15
C ASN A 572 -16.97 2.11 8.79
N LEU A 573 -17.50 1.53 7.71
CA LEU A 573 -17.32 1.97 6.33
C LEU A 573 -18.70 1.93 5.66
N ASN A 574 -19.03 2.96 4.87
CA ASN A 574 -20.30 3.07 4.16
C ASN A 574 -20.07 3.34 2.67
N LYS A 575 -21.08 3.06 1.84
CA LYS A 575 -21.03 3.25 0.38
C LYS A 575 -22.30 3.95 -0.11
N VAL A 576 -22.14 4.86 -1.05
CA VAL A 576 -23.24 5.52 -1.76
C VAL A 576 -23.32 4.93 -3.17
N VAL A 577 -24.44 4.28 -3.49
CA VAL A 577 -24.68 3.71 -4.83
C VAL A 577 -25.45 4.73 -5.68
N LEU A 578 -24.80 5.23 -6.73
CA LEU A 578 -25.40 6.15 -7.69
C LEU A 578 -25.72 5.39 -8.98
N CYS A 579 -27.00 5.34 -9.36
CA CYS A 579 -27.47 4.68 -10.58
C CYS A 579 -27.85 5.75 -11.62
N PHE A 580 -27.27 5.66 -12.81
CA PHE A 580 -27.50 6.60 -13.91
C PHE A 580 -27.99 5.87 -15.17
N ASP A 581 -28.70 6.60 -16.03
CA ASP A 581 -29.20 6.14 -17.34
C ASP A 581 -28.09 6.02 -18.39
N ARG A 582 -26.99 6.76 -18.21
CA ARG A 582 -25.82 6.79 -19.11
C ARG A 582 -24.51 6.91 -18.34
N VAL A 583 -23.44 6.37 -18.92
CA VAL A 583 -22.06 6.59 -18.46
C VAL A 583 -21.61 8.00 -18.87
N PHE A 584 -20.98 8.74 -17.96
CA PHE A 584 -20.40 10.07 -18.22
C PHE A 584 -18.98 10.25 -17.66
N TRP A 585 -18.40 9.19 -17.09
CA TRP A 585 -17.01 9.09 -16.65
C TRP A 585 -16.21 8.25 -17.65
N ASP A 586 -14.87 8.20 -17.52
CA ASP A 586 -14.04 7.33 -18.37
C ASP A 586 -14.38 5.85 -18.12
N PRO A 587 -14.88 5.09 -19.12
CA PRO A 587 -15.20 3.67 -18.95
C PRO A 587 -13.95 2.78 -18.77
N ASN A 588 -12.74 3.31 -19.02
CA ASN A 588 -11.49 2.56 -18.87
C ASN A 588 -10.91 2.62 -17.45
N ALA A 589 -11.31 3.60 -16.64
CA ALA A 589 -10.93 3.76 -15.24
C ALA A 589 -11.92 3.02 -14.34
N ASN A 590 -11.42 2.19 -13.40
CA ASN A 590 -12.28 1.49 -12.44
C ASN A 590 -12.58 2.31 -11.19
N LEU A 591 -11.77 3.33 -10.91
CA LEU A 591 -11.78 4.14 -9.69
C LEU A 591 -11.09 5.49 -9.96
N PHE A 592 -11.40 6.49 -9.15
CA PHE A 592 -10.77 7.82 -9.16
C PHE A 592 -10.90 8.45 -7.76
N GLY A 593 -9.96 9.31 -7.39
CA GLY A 593 -9.93 9.96 -6.08
C GLY A 593 -10.49 11.39 -6.12
N HIS A 594 -11.12 11.81 -5.02
CA HIS A 594 -11.46 13.21 -4.77
C HIS A 594 -10.73 13.66 -3.51
N VAL A 595 -9.83 14.65 -3.65
CA VAL A 595 -9.02 15.18 -2.57
C VAL A 595 -9.87 16.08 -1.66
N GLY A 596 -9.91 15.78 -0.37
CA GLY A 596 -10.66 16.55 0.62
C GLY A 596 -10.07 17.95 0.84
N SER A 597 -10.92 18.94 1.13
CA SER A 597 -10.46 20.32 1.37
C SER A 597 -9.79 20.50 2.73
N THR A 598 -10.07 19.62 3.70
CA THR A 598 -9.52 19.65 5.06
C THR A 598 -9.24 18.24 5.58
N THR A 599 -8.31 18.11 6.54
CA THR A 599 -8.05 16.85 7.27
C THR A 599 -9.27 16.33 8.04
N ALA A 600 -10.25 17.19 8.34
CA ALA A 600 -11.52 16.82 8.96
C ALA A 600 -12.62 16.38 7.94
N SER A 601 -12.28 16.39 6.64
CA SER A 601 -13.09 15.80 5.55
C SER A 601 -12.51 14.48 5.02
N ARG A 602 -11.68 13.84 5.85
CA ARG A 602 -11.09 12.51 5.66
C ARG A 602 -12.09 11.42 6.05
#